data_AF-A0A3D2S439-F1
#
_entry.id   AF-A0A3D2S439-F1
#
_cell.length_a   1.000
_cell.length_b   1.000
_cell.length_c   1.000
_cell.angle_alpha   90.00
_cell.angle_beta   90.00
_cell.angle_gamma   90.00
#
_symmetry.space_group_name_H-M   'P 1'
#
loop_
_entity.id
_entity.type
_entity.pdbx_description
1 polymer ?
#
loop_
_entity_poly.entity_id
_entity_poly.type
_entity_poly.pdbx_seq_one_letter_code
_entity_poly.pdbx_strand_id
1 'polypeptide(L)'
;MKRKDFFLSATAGLLTLNQVSEAQQRPGRGERGGGNRQGGRGGMRGGMSNMMTNMIGGSWVGLTFVVKVNDESLLKARAIFQKTMDDSKALMDDAMAAGDWQGIRPKMEAIQKQHKEGLQKHLTEDQMKELDKYDQEQRQRQTERFGGGNRQGGRGGGDRRGGGNRRGGGDR
;
A
#
# COMPACT_ATOMS: atom_id res chain seq x y z
N MET A 1 -36.75 -13.87 -43.01
CA MET A 1 -35.55 -13.07 -42.68
C MET A 1 -34.68 -13.89 -41.74
N LYS A 2 -33.37 -14.06 -41.84
CA LYS A 2 -32.31 -13.78 -42.83
C LYS A 2 -31.20 -14.82 -42.55
N ARG A 3 -30.50 -15.23 -43.61
CA ARG A 3 -29.44 -16.24 -43.67
C ARG A 3 -28.21 -15.81 -42.86
N LYS A 4 -27.50 -16.76 -42.26
CA LYS A 4 -26.15 -16.55 -41.69
C LYS A 4 -25.15 -17.09 -42.71
N ASP A 5 -24.56 -16.17 -43.47
CA ASP A 5 -23.52 -16.49 -44.43
C ASP A 5 -22.21 -16.73 -43.69
N PHE A 6 -21.70 -17.96 -43.80
CA PHE A 6 -20.33 -18.34 -43.51
C PHE A 6 -19.46 -17.87 -44.68
N PHE A 7 -18.47 -17.03 -44.41
CA PHE A 7 -17.36 -16.80 -45.33
C PHE A 7 -16.05 -17.13 -44.62
N LEU A 8 -15.52 -18.32 -44.93
CA LEU A 8 -14.09 -18.56 -44.92
C LEU A 8 -13.48 -17.75 -46.07
N SER A 9 -12.41 -17.02 -45.79
CA SER A 9 -11.45 -16.61 -46.81
C SER A 9 -10.05 -16.82 -46.24
N ALA A 10 -9.41 -17.86 -46.73
CA ALA A 10 -7.98 -18.08 -46.59
C ALA A 10 -7.26 -17.23 -47.64
N THR A 11 -6.32 -16.40 -47.20
CA THR A 11 -5.28 -15.86 -48.07
C THR A 11 -3.94 -15.94 -47.35
N ALA A 12 -3.15 -16.91 -47.79
CA ALA A 12 -1.72 -16.96 -47.53
C ALA A 12 -1.05 -15.83 -48.34
N GLY A 13 -0.15 -15.08 -47.69
CA GLY A 13 0.70 -14.08 -48.30
C GLY A 13 2.08 -14.11 -47.66
N LEU A 14 3.03 -14.70 -48.38
CA LEU A 14 4.44 -14.82 -48.04
C LEU A 14 5.17 -13.45 -48.07
N LEU A 15 6.11 -13.28 -47.14
CA LEU A 15 7.46 -12.72 -47.32
C LEU A 15 7.65 -11.37 -48.07
N THR A 16 8.02 -10.34 -47.32
CA THR A 16 9.33 -9.63 -47.32
C THR A 16 9.16 -8.15 -46.99
N LEU A 17 9.93 -7.65 -46.01
CA LEU A 17 10.63 -6.36 -46.08
C LEU A 17 11.53 -6.20 -44.84
N ASN A 18 12.80 -6.58 -45.04
CA ASN A 18 13.92 -5.98 -44.32
C ASN A 18 13.93 -4.48 -44.66
N GLN A 19 13.57 -3.63 -43.72
CA GLN A 19 14.11 -2.27 -43.64
C GLN A 19 14.36 -1.93 -42.17
N VAL A 20 15.56 -2.28 -41.73
CA VAL A 20 16.20 -1.64 -40.59
C VAL A 20 16.48 -0.20 -41.03
N SER A 21 15.62 0.73 -40.63
CA SER A 21 15.89 2.15 -40.81
C SER A 21 16.61 2.65 -39.56
N GLU A 22 17.93 2.53 -39.58
CA GLU A 22 18.84 3.32 -38.75
C GLU A 22 18.74 4.79 -39.15
N ALA A 23 17.75 5.51 -38.60
CA ALA A 23 17.66 6.95 -38.77
C ALA A 23 16.96 7.60 -37.59
N GLN A 24 17.74 7.87 -36.54
CA GLN A 24 17.80 9.14 -35.79
C GLN A 24 18.29 8.89 -34.35
N GLN A 25 19.61 8.79 -34.22
CA GLN A 25 20.31 9.25 -33.03
C GLN A 25 19.92 10.71 -32.79
N ARG A 26 19.13 10.95 -31.75
CA ARG A 26 18.95 12.27 -31.15
C ARG A 26 19.70 12.25 -29.82
N PRO A 27 20.81 13.00 -29.65
CA PRO A 27 21.44 13.11 -28.35
C PRO A 27 20.58 14.04 -27.51
N GLY A 28 19.91 13.50 -26.50
CA GLY A 28 19.25 14.34 -25.52
C GLY A 28 18.13 13.70 -24.73
N ARG A 29 18.37 13.64 -23.42
CA ARG A 29 17.36 13.72 -22.34
C ARG A 29 16.70 12.41 -21.96
N GLY A 30 17.38 11.63 -21.11
CA GLY A 30 16.71 10.50 -20.48
C GLY A 30 17.49 9.60 -19.52
N GLU A 31 18.78 9.79 -19.24
CA GLU A 31 19.43 9.04 -18.15
C GLU A 31 19.08 9.67 -16.78
N ARG A 32 17.81 9.52 -16.39
CA ARG A 32 17.50 9.38 -14.95
C ARG A 32 18.04 8.01 -14.55
N GLY A 33 19.23 8.05 -13.99
CA GLY A 33 20.00 6.91 -13.55
C GLY A 33 19.15 5.88 -12.78
N GLY A 34 19.53 4.63 -13.01
CA GLY A 34 19.64 3.57 -12.02
C GLY A 34 18.52 3.55 -10.99
N GLY A 35 17.52 2.70 -11.24
CA GLY A 35 16.35 2.57 -10.40
C GLY A 35 16.69 2.35 -8.92
N ASN A 36 16.12 3.22 -8.08
CA ASN A 36 15.71 2.87 -6.72
C ASN A 36 14.54 1.89 -6.72
N ARG A 37 14.64 0.80 -7.48
CA ARG A 37 13.81 -0.39 -7.30
C ARG A 37 14.53 -1.34 -6.35
N GLN A 38 14.95 -0.85 -5.20
CA GLN A 38 15.17 -1.70 -4.03
C GLN A 38 13.80 -2.05 -3.40
N GLY A 39 12.83 -2.38 -4.25
CA GLY A 39 11.49 -2.86 -3.88
C GLY A 39 11.42 -4.39 -3.82
N GLY A 40 12.55 -5.08 -3.96
CA GLY A 40 12.66 -6.52 -3.81
C GLY A 40 12.98 -6.89 -2.36
N ARG A 41 12.01 -7.48 -1.65
CA ARG A 41 12.14 -8.11 -0.31
C ARG A 41 12.44 -7.17 0.88
N GLY A 42 13.39 -6.23 0.77
CA GLY A 42 13.74 -5.29 1.85
C GLY A 42 12.68 -4.22 2.12
N GLY A 43 12.11 -3.62 1.06
CA GLY A 43 11.02 -2.64 1.18
C GLY A 43 9.72 -3.26 1.70
N MET A 44 9.47 -4.53 1.39
CA MET A 44 8.30 -5.27 1.88
C MET A 44 8.44 -5.61 3.37
N ARG A 45 9.62 -6.06 3.81
CA ARG A 45 9.91 -6.27 5.25
C ARG A 45 9.78 -4.97 6.05
N GLY A 46 10.35 -3.88 5.56
CA GLY A 46 10.27 -2.57 6.22
C GLY A 46 8.84 -2.05 6.31
N GLY A 47 8.06 -2.17 5.23
CA GLY A 47 6.64 -1.82 5.21
C GLY A 47 5.80 -2.64 6.18
N MET A 48 6.02 -3.96 6.23
CA MET A 48 5.29 -4.87 7.12
C MET A 48 5.62 -4.60 8.59
N SER A 49 6.91 -4.42 8.91
CA SER A 49 7.35 -4.09 10.27
C SER A 49 6.74 -2.77 10.74
N ASN A 50 6.77 -1.73 9.89
CA ASN A 50 6.14 -0.45 10.21
C ASN A 50 4.63 -0.58 10.43
N MET A 51 3.95 -1.40 9.63
CA MET A 51 2.52 -1.64 9.80
C MET A 51 2.20 -2.24 11.18
N MET A 52 2.95 -3.27 11.59
CA MET A 52 2.76 -3.92 12.89
C MET A 52 3.08 -2.98 14.06
N THR A 53 4.21 -2.24 13.96
CA THR A 53 4.58 -1.25 14.97
C THR A 53 3.51 -0.17 15.11
N ASN A 54 2.94 0.31 14.00
CA ASN A 54 1.88 1.32 14.03
C ASN A 54 0.58 0.79 14.62
N MET A 55 0.20 -0.45 14.31
CA MET A 55 -1.05 -1.03 14.81
C MET A 55 -0.98 -1.31 16.32
N ILE A 56 0.00 -2.11 16.74
CA ILE A 56 0.13 -2.52 18.14
C ILE A 56 0.67 -1.36 18.99
N GLY A 57 1.64 -0.60 18.48
CA GLY A 57 2.16 0.58 19.17
C GLY A 57 1.13 1.71 19.26
N GLY A 58 0.29 1.88 18.24
CA GLY A 58 -0.84 2.79 18.28
C GLY A 58 -1.80 2.46 19.41
N SER A 59 -2.22 1.19 19.51
CA SER A 59 -3.10 0.73 20.59
C SER A 59 -2.46 0.90 21.98
N TRP A 60 -1.15 0.67 22.13
CA TRP A 60 -0.43 0.96 23.38
C TRP A 60 -0.48 2.45 23.77
N VAL A 61 -0.31 3.36 22.80
CA VAL A 61 -0.45 4.81 23.00
C VAL A 61 -1.88 5.16 23.40
N GLY A 62 -2.88 4.57 22.73
CA GLY A 62 -4.30 4.76 23.07
C GLY A 62 -4.59 4.34 24.51
N LEU A 63 -4.11 3.18 24.91
CA LEU A 63 -4.27 2.66 26.26
C LEU A 63 -3.64 3.60 27.31
N THR A 64 -2.42 4.07 27.05
CA THR A 64 -1.63 4.87 27.99
C THR A 64 -2.16 6.30 28.14
N PHE A 65 -2.52 6.95 27.04
CA PHE A 65 -2.76 8.40 27.02
C PHE A 65 -4.22 8.81 26.80
N VAL A 66 -5.04 7.95 26.19
CA VAL A 66 -6.46 8.23 25.91
C VAL A 66 -7.33 7.58 26.98
N VAL A 67 -7.25 6.26 27.11
CA VAL A 67 -8.06 5.48 28.07
C VAL A 67 -7.61 5.73 29.51
N LYS A 68 -6.33 6.09 29.73
CA LYS A 68 -5.75 6.45 31.03
C LYS A 68 -6.04 5.39 32.10
N VAL A 69 -5.67 4.16 31.79
CA VAL A 69 -5.69 3.06 32.76
C VAL A 69 -4.68 3.31 33.89
N ASN A 70 -4.92 2.70 35.05
CA ASN A 70 -4.00 2.81 36.18
C ASN A 70 -2.66 2.09 35.90
N ASP A 71 -1.63 2.45 36.67
CA ASP A 71 -0.27 1.93 36.47
C ASP A 71 -0.18 0.41 36.63
N GLU A 72 -0.97 -0.19 37.52
CA GLU A 72 -0.99 -1.63 37.72
C GLU A 72 -1.50 -2.37 36.47
N SER A 73 -2.61 -1.89 35.89
CA SER A 73 -3.16 -2.41 34.63
C SER A 73 -2.23 -2.13 33.46
N LEU A 74 -1.53 -0.99 33.43
CA LEU A 74 -0.51 -0.70 32.41
C LEU A 74 0.66 -1.68 32.46
N LEU A 75 1.16 -1.99 33.66
CA LEU A 75 2.25 -2.95 33.84
C LEU A 75 1.85 -4.36 33.36
N LYS A 76 0.62 -4.78 33.66
CA LYS A 76 0.07 -6.06 33.17
C LYS A 76 -0.15 -6.05 31.65
N ALA A 77 -0.69 -4.96 31.13
CA ALA A 77 -0.89 -4.77 29.69
C ALA A 77 0.45 -4.79 28.92
N ARG A 78 1.52 -4.20 29.46
CA ARG A 78 2.84 -4.16 28.82
C ARG A 78 3.32 -5.55 28.40
N ALA A 79 3.18 -6.55 29.28
CA ALA A 79 3.58 -7.92 28.97
C ALA A 79 2.77 -8.52 27.79
N ILE A 80 1.47 -8.20 27.72
CA ILE A 80 0.58 -8.62 26.64
C ILE A 80 0.99 -7.97 25.31
N PHE A 81 1.25 -6.66 25.32
CA PHE A 81 1.71 -5.92 24.14
C PHE A 81 3.07 -6.42 23.64
N GLN A 82 4.01 -6.68 24.55
CA GLN A 82 5.31 -7.22 24.21
C GLN A 82 5.19 -8.60 23.55
N LYS A 83 4.45 -9.52 24.17
CA LYS A 83 4.19 -10.84 23.59
C LYS A 83 3.54 -10.74 22.20
N THR A 84 2.59 -9.83 22.04
CA THR A 84 1.89 -9.64 20.76
C THR A 84 2.82 -9.12 19.67
N MET A 85 3.74 -8.20 20.00
CA MET A 85 4.79 -7.75 19.08
C MET A 85 5.73 -8.89 18.70
N ASP A 86 6.20 -9.67 19.68
CA ASP A 86 7.16 -10.75 19.46
C ASP A 86 6.55 -11.87 18.60
N ASP A 87 5.33 -12.31 18.93
CA ASP A 87 4.59 -13.33 18.16
C ASP A 87 4.31 -12.85 16.73
N SER A 88 3.92 -11.58 16.58
CA SER A 88 3.66 -10.98 15.27
C SER A 88 4.92 -10.91 14.42
N LYS A 89 6.06 -10.55 15.02
CA LYS A 89 7.34 -10.47 14.33
C LYS A 89 7.80 -11.87 13.90
N ALA A 90 7.72 -12.85 14.80
CA ALA A 90 8.05 -14.23 14.50
C ALA A 90 7.20 -14.78 13.35
N LEU A 91 5.88 -14.56 13.40
CA LEU A 91 4.96 -14.94 12.33
C LEU A 91 5.36 -14.35 10.96
N MET A 92 5.78 -13.08 10.95
CA MET A 92 6.20 -12.41 9.70
C MET A 92 7.54 -12.91 9.19
N ASP A 93 8.51 -13.11 10.07
CA ASP A 93 9.82 -13.64 9.71
C ASP A 93 9.68 -15.07 9.14
N ASP A 94 8.86 -15.93 9.77
CA ASP A 94 8.55 -17.29 9.30
C ASP A 94 7.87 -17.28 7.93
N ALA A 95 6.86 -16.43 7.75
CA ALA A 95 6.12 -16.35 6.50
C ALA A 95 6.98 -15.79 5.35
N MET A 96 7.88 -14.85 5.63
CA MET A 96 8.85 -14.36 4.64
C MET A 96 9.90 -15.39 4.26
N ALA A 97 10.32 -16.24 5.20
CA ALA A 97 11.24 -17.33 4.95
C ALA A 97 10.59 -18.42 4.10
N ALA A 98 9.36 -18.81 4.44
CA ALA A 98 8.61 -19.87 3.78
C ALA A 98 7.89 -19.42 2.49
N GLY A 99 7.68 -18.11 2.29
CA GLY A 99 6.84 -17.58 1.21
C GLY A 99 5.33 -17.85 1.42
N ASP A 100 4.92 -18.28 2.61
CA ASP A 100 3.55 -18.62 2.96
C ASP A 100 2.75 -17.39 3.40
N TRP A 101 2.24 -16.64 2.43
CA TRP A 101 1.41 -15.45 2.70
C TRP A 101 -0.05 -15.79 3.03
N GLN A 102 -0.54 -16.96 2.62
CA GLN A 102 -1.93 -17.36 2.86
C GLN A 102 -2.14 -17.80 4.31
N GLY A 103 -1.15 -18.46 4.92
CA GLY A 103 -1.20 -18.91 6.30
C GLY A 103 -1.07 -17.80 7.36
N ILE A 104 -0.67 -16.58 6.98
CA ILE A 104 -0.48 -15.48 7.92
C ILE A 104 -1.81 -15.04 8.54
N ARG A 105 -2.86 -14.91 7.72
CA ARG A 105 -4.12 -14.32 8.17
C ARG A 105 -4.73 -15.03 9.39
N PRO A 106 -4.96 -16.36 9.38
CA PRO A 106 -5.53 -17.04 10.54
C PRO A 106 -4.61 -17.00 11.77
N LYS A 107 -3.28 -17.05 11.58
CA LYS A 107 -2.31 -16.93 12.68
C LYS A 107 -2.33 -15.54 13.30
N MET A 108 -2.43 -14.51 12.48
CA MET A 108 -2.56 -13.12 12.93
C MET A 108 -3.89 -12.89 13.67
N GLU A 109 -5.00 -13.44 13.18
CA GLU A 109 -6.30 -13.40 13.86
C GLU A 109 -6.22 -14.08 15.24
N ALA A 110 -5.50 -15.19 15.36
CA ALA A 110 -5.26 -15.85 16.64
C ALA A 110 -4.44 -14.98 17.62
N ILE A 111 -3.39 -14.32 17.13
CA ILE A 111 -2.58 -13.37 17.93
C ILE A 111 -3.46 -12.21 18.42
N GLN A 112 -4.28 -11.63 17.54
CA GLN A 112 -5.19 -10.53 17.90
C GLN A 112 -6.24 -10.96 18.93
N LYS A 113 -6.78 -12.18 18.80
CA LYS A 113 -7.71 -12.75 19.78
C LYS A 113 -7.05 -12.91 21.15
N GLN A 114 -5.85 -13.51 21.19
CA GLN A 114 -5.08 -13.66 22.44
C GLN A 114 -4.76 -12.31 23.08
N HIS A 115 -4.41 -11.31 22.26
CA HIS A 115 -4.17 -9.94 22.71
C HIS A 115 -5.41 -9.36 23.39
N LYS A 116 -6.57 -9.42 22.71
CA LYS A 116 -7.84 -8.90 23.23
C LYS A 116 -8.28 -9.60 24.52
N GLU A 117 -8.22 -10.93 24.55
CA GLU A 117 -8.54 -11.72 25.74
C GLU A 117 -7.59 -11.43 26.91
N GLY A 118 -6.31 -11.19 26.62
CA GLY A 118 -5.33 -10.76 27.61
C GLY A 118 -5.69 -9.42 28.23
N LEU A 119 -6.02 -8.43 27.41
CA LEU A 119 -6.40 -7.09 27.89
C LEU A 119 -7.71 -7.12 28.70
N GLN A 120 -8.71 -7.88 28.28
CA GLN A 120 -9.99 -8.00 28.99
C GLN A 120 -9.87 -8.53 30.43
N LYS A 121 -8.77 -9.22 30.78
CA LYS A 121 -8.51 -9.67 32.16
C LYS A 121 -8.07 -8.55 33.10
N HIS A 122 -7.64 -7.41 32.55
CA HIS A 122 -7.02 -6.32 33.31
C HIS A 122 -7.66 -4.96 33.06
N LEU A 123 -8.49 -4.86 32.04
CA LEU A 123 -9.22 -3.67 31.65
C LEU A 123 -10.73 -3.88 31.87
N THR A 124 -11.43 -2.82 32.23
CA THR A 124 -12.89 -2.84 32.31
C THR A 124 -13.50 -2.87 30.91
N GLU A 125 -14.78 -3.22 30.82
CA GLU A 125 -15.50 -3.18 29.55
C GLU A 125 -15.50 -1.79 28.90
N ASP A 126 -15.60 -0.73 29.71
CA ASP A 126 -15.62 0.64 29.21
C ASP A 126 -14.25 1.07 28.68
N GLN A 127 -13.17 0.67 29.37
CA GLN A 127 -11.79 0.88 28.89
C GLN A 127 -11.52 0.13 27.58
N MET A 128 -12.05 -1.09 27.47
CA MET A 128 -11.97 -1.87 26.23
C MET A 128 -12.72 -1.21 25.08
N LYS A 129 -13.93 -0.67 25.33
CA LYS A 129 -14.71 0.06 24.31
C LYS A 129 -14.01 1.32 23.85
N GLU A 130 -13.42 2.07 24.79
CA GLU A 130 -12.69 3.30 24.46
C GLU A 130 -11.43 3.01 23.65
N LEU A 131 -10.69 1.95 24.00
CA LEU A 131 -9.55 1.47 23.23
C LEU A 131 -9.97 1.02 21.83
N ASP A 132 -11.03 0.21 21.72
CA ASP A 132 -11.56 -0.27 20.43
C ASP A 132 -11.97 0.92 19.53
N LYS A 133 -12.56 1.98 20.10
CA LYS A 133 -12.90 3.21 19.38
C LYS A 133 -11.65 3.93 18.89
N TYR A 134 -10.65 4.12 19.75
CA TYR A 134 -9.39 4.75 19.39
C TYR A 134 -8.70 3.99 18.24
N ASP A 135 -8.63 2.66 18.33
CA ASP A 135 -7.98 1.83 17.30
C ASP A 135 -8.73 1.90 15.96
N GLN A 136 -10.06 1.98 15.98
CA GLN A 136 -10.86 2.20 14.77
C GLN A 136 -10.58 3.56 14.14
N GLU A 137 -10.52 4.63 14.93
CA GLU A 137 -10.19 5.97 14.43
C GLU A 137 -8.78 6.03 13.82
N GLN A 138 -7.79 5.39 14.46
CA GLN A 138 -6.44 5.31 13.89
C GLN A 138 -6.42 4.54 12.57
N ARG A 139 -7.16 3.44 12.48
CA ARG A 139 -7.27 2.65 11.25
C ARG A 139 -7.96 3.43 10.13
N GLN A 140 -9.01 4.19 10.46
CA GLN A 140 -9.69 5.06 9.49
C GLN A 140 -8.75 6.15 8.97
N ARG A 141 -8.05 6.87 9.87
CA ARG A 141 -7.06 7.88 9.48
C ARG A 141 -5.94 7.31 8.62
N GLN A 142 -5.49 6.10 8.91
CA GLN A 142 -4.50 5.42 8.09
C GLN A 142 -5.08 5.08 6.71
N THR A 143 -6.31 4.57 6.65
CA THR A 143 -7.02 4.26 5.40
C THR A 143 -7.23 5.52 4.56
N GLU A 144 -7.53 6.67 5.16
CA GLU A 144 -7.66 7.94 4.44
C GLU A 144 -6.31 8.40 3.85
N ARG A 145 -5.21 8.25 4.61
CA ARG A 145 -3.86 8.62 4.18
C ARG A 145 -3.31 7.73 3.06
N PHE A 146 -3.60 6.43 3.09
CA PHE A 146 -3.07 5.46 2.11
C PHE A 146 -4.08 5.08 1.01
N GLY A 147 -5.38 5.24 1.25
CA GLY A 147 -6.48 4.99 0.31
C GLY A 147 -6.98 6.22 -0.44
N GLY A 148 -6.58 7.42 -0.02
CA GLY A 148 -6.93 8.70 -0.69
C GLY A 148 -6.11 9.02 -1.96
N GLY A 149 -5.11 8.22 -2.30
CA GLY A 149 -4.19 8.49 -3.41
C GLY A 149 -4.75 8.33 -4.83
N ASN A 150 -6.02 7.94 -5.00
CA ASN A 150 -6.59 7.60 -6.32
C ASN A 150 -7.82 8.41 -6.74
N ARG A 151 -8.03 9.62 -6.19
CA ARG A 151 -9.12 10.52 -6.64
C ARG A 151 -8.70 11.87 -7.20
N GLN A 152 -7.42 12.07 -7.55
CA GLN A 152 -7.01 13.28 -8.27
C GLN A 152 -5.70 13.10 -9.07
N GLY A 153 -5.72 12.20 -10.04
CA GLY A 153 -4.67 12.09 -11.07
C GLY A 153 -5.22 11.95 -12.49
N GLY A 154 -6.54 12.10 -12.67
CA GLY A 154 -7.21 11.98 -13.95
C GLY A 154 -8.07 13.21 -14.24
N ARG A 155 -7.65 13.96 -15.27
CA ARG A 155 -8.43 14.97 -16.01
C ARG A 155 -8.84 16.25 -15.27
N GLY A 156 -7.95 17.23 -15.31
CA GLY A 156 -8.29 18.65 -15.45
C GLY A 156 -7.21 19.24 -16.37
N GLY A 157 -7.49 19.53 -17.64
CA GLY A 157 -8.39 20.62 -17.97
C GLY A 157 -7.67 21.96 -17.74
N GLY A 158 -6.50 22.12 -18.35
CA GLY A 158 -5.77 23.40 -18.39
C GLY A 158 -5.78 23.91 -19.82
N ASP A 159 -6.83 24.67 -20.14
CA ASP A 159 -6.94 25.49 -21.33
C ASP A 159 -5.63 26.26 -21.59
N ARG A 160 -4.87 25.86 -22.61
CA ARG A 160 -3.88 26.74 -23.22
C ARG A 160 -4.61 27.76 -24.10
N ARG A 161 -5.40 28.63 -23.46
CA ARG A 161 -5.68 29.98 -23.96
C ARG A 161 -4.43 30.81 -23.68
N GLY A 162 -3.59 30.91 -24.69
CA GLY A 162 -2.51 31.89 -24.78
C GLY A 162 -2.52 32.48 -26.17
N GLY A 163 -3.51 33.32 -26.45
CA GLY A 163 -3.55 34.13 -27.67
C GLY A 163 -2.55 35.28 -27.59
N GLY A 164 -1.98 35.61 -28.75
CA GLY A 164 -1.43 36.94 -29.06
C GLY A 164 0.08 37.11 -28.86
N ASN A 165 0.86 37.04 -29.94
CA ASN A 165 1.19 38.26 -30.68
C ASN A 165 1.84 37.96 -32.04
N ARG A 166 1.20 38.45 -33.10
CA ARG A 166 1.84 38.72 -34.39
C ARG A 166 2.75 39.95 -34.24
N ARG A 167 3.99 39.86 -34.71
CA ARG A 167 4.80 40.94 -35.33
C ARG A 167 6.07 40.25 -35.85
N GLY A 168 6.16 40.01 -37.16
CA GLY A 168 6.83 40.91 -38.12
C GLY A 168 8.30 40.48 -38.19
N GLY A 169 8.83 39.93 -39.28
CA GLY A 169 8.83 40.40 -40.66
C GLY A 169 10.30 40.62 -41.04
N GLY A 170 10.71 40.24 -42.26
CA GLY A 170 11.98 40.67 -42.84
C GLY A 170 12.82 39.54 -43.42
N ASP A 171 12.81 39.48 -44.75
CA ASP A 171 13.75 38.80 -45.62
C ASP A 171 15.23 39.08 -45.28
N ARG A 172 16.08 38.09 -45.55
CA ARG A 172 17.32 38.21 -46.34
C ARG A 172 17.87 36.83 -46.67
#